data_AF-A0A707MLS3-F1
#
_entry.id   AF-A0A707MLS3-F1
#
_cell.length_a   1.000
_cell.length_b   1.000
_cell.length_c   1.000
_cell.angle_alpha   90.00
_cell.angle_beta   90.00
_cell.angle_gamma   90.00
#
_symmetry.space_group_name_H-M   'P 1'
#
loop_
_entity.id
_entity.type
_entity.pdbx_description
1 polymer ?
#
loop_
_entity_poly.entity_id
_entity_poly.type
_entity_poly.pdbx_seq_one_letter_code
_entity_poly.pdbx_strand_id
1 'polypeptide(L)' 'MATHKPINILEAFAAAPPPLDYVLPNMVAGTVGALVSPGGAGKSMLALQLAAQIAGGPDLLEVGELP' A
#
# COMPACT_ATOMS: atom_id res chain seq x y z
N MET A 1 -12.39 -9.98 -14.81
CA MET A 1 -11.93 -8.58 -14.90
C MET A 1 -12.78 -7.78 -13.94
N ALA A 2 -12.19 -7.08 -12.97
CA ALA A 2 -12.99 -6.26 -12.06
C ALA A 2 -13.67 -5.14 -12.86
N THR A 3 -14.96 -4.89 -12.62
CA THR A 3 -15.74 -3.85 -13.30
C THR A 3 -16.12 -2.77 -12.31
N HIS A 4 -16.10 -1.52 -12.75
CA HIS A 4 -16.37 -0.35 -11.91
C HIS A 4 -17.52 0.48 -12.48
N LYS A 5 -18.26 1.16 -11.60
CA LYS A 5 -19.28 2.15 -12.00
C LYS A 5 -18.59 3.43 -12.49
N PRO A 6 -19.21 4.23 -13.37
CA PRO A 6 -18.71 5.55 -13.72
C PRO A 6 -18.56 6.45 -12.50
N ILE A 7 -17.58 7.36 -12.53
CA ILE A 7 -17.33 8.32 -11.46
C ILE A 7 -18.40 9.42 -11.48
N ASN A 8 -18.93 9.77 -10.31
CA ASN A 8 -19.78 10.93 -10.13
C ASN A 8 -18.94 12.21 -10.06
N ILE A 9 -18.84 12.93 -11.18
CA ILE A 9 -17.98 14.12 -11.32
C ILE A 9 -18.45 15.27 -10.42
N LEU A 10 -19.77 15.50 -10.29
CA LEU A 10 -20.31 16.58 -9.47
C LEU A 10 -20.00 16.37 -7.99
N GLU A 11 -20.14 15.13 -7.51
CA GLU A 11 -19.81 14.77 -6.12
C GLU A 11 -18.32 14.90 -5.84
N ALA A 12 -17.45 14.50 -6.76
CA ALA A 12 -16.00 14.63 -6.62
C ALA A 12 -15.51 16.10 -6.54
N PHE A 13 -16.25 17.05 -7.11
CA PHE A 13 -15.97 18.48 -6.96
C PHE A 13 -16.60 19.11 -5.72
N ALA A 14 -17.77 18.63 -5.29
CA ALA A 14 -18.53 19.21 -4.20
C ALA A 14 -18.08 18.73 -2.81
N ALA A 15 -17.55 17.51 -2.70
CA ALA A 15 -17.09 16.91 -1.47
C ALA A 15 -15.60 16.56 -1.54
N ALA A 16 -14.87 16.81 -0.46
CA ALA A 16 -13.50 16.33 -0.34
C ALA A 16 -13.50 14.79 -0.29
N PRO A 17 -12.77 14.10 -1.17
CA PRO A 17 -12.65 12.65 -1.12
C PRO A 17 -11.99 12.20 0.20
N PRO A 18 -12.26 10.97 0.65
CA PRO A 18 -11.51 10.37 1.76
C PRO A 18 -10.00 10.38 1.50
N PRO A 19 -9.17 10.43 2.55
CA PRO A 19 -7.72 10.28 2.41
C PRO A 19 -7.35 8.98 1.67
N LEU A 20 -6.24 9.01 0.95
CA LEU A 20 -5.72 7.82 0.27
C LEU A 20 -5.30 6.76 1.28
N ASP A 21 -5.72 5.53 1.03
CA ASP A 21 -5.32 4.36 1.78
C ASP A 21 -4.03 3.77 1.19
N TYR A 22 -2.96 3.76 1.98
CA TYR A 22 -1.63 3.31 1.57
C TYR A 22 -1.29 1.98 2.28
N VAL A 23 -1.08 0.92 1.50
CA VAL A 23 -0.68 -0.40 2.02
C VAL A 23 0.83 -0.48 2.30
N LEU A 24 1.63 0.31 1.58
CA LEU A 24 3.06 0.54 1.82
C LEU A 24 3.34 2.03 1.58
N PRO A 25 4.49 2.58 2.00
CA PRO A 25 4.81 3.98 1.79
C PRO A 25 4.69 4.36 0.31
N ASN A 26 3.74 5.25 -0.01
CA ASN A 26 3.42 5.72 -1.35
C ASN A 26 2.79 4.67 -2.30
N MET A 27 2.34 3.51 -1.79
CA MET A 27 1.63 2.48 -2.57
C MET A 27 0.16 2.38 -2.14
N VAL A 28 -0.75 2.79 -3.03
CA VAL A 28 -2.20 2.79 -2.75
C VAL A 28 -2.73 1.37 -2.65
N ALA A 29 -3.57 1.09 -1.65
CA ALA A 29 -4.20 -0.20 -1.45
C ALA A 29 -5.02 -0.63 -2.69
N GLY A 30 -5.05 -1.94 -2.97
CA GLY A 30 -5.73 -2.50 -4.14
C GLY A 30 -4.95 -2.37 -5.46
N THR A 31 -3.70 -1.90 -5.42
CA THR A 31 -2.80 -1.86 -6.59
C THR A 31 -1.72 -2.95 -6.52
N VAL A 32 -0.94 -3.11 -7.60
CA VAL A 32 0.18 -4.05 -7.67
C VAL A 32 1.50 -3.28 -7.67
N GLY A 33 2.41 -3.64 -6.77
CA GLY A 33 3.77 -3.09 -6.68
C GLY A 33 4.85 -4.14 -6.99
N ALA A 34 6.11 -3.68 -7.04
CA ALA A 34 7.27 -4.53 -7.28
C ALA A 34 8.42 -4.19 -6.33
N LEU A 35 9.05 -5.23 -5.75
CA LEU A 35 10.28 -5.13 -4.97
C LEU A 35 11.43 -5.73 -5.77
N VAL A 36 12.36 -4.88 -6.22
CA VAL A 36 13.42 -5.27 -7.18
C VAL A 36 14.80 -5.01 -6.59
N SER A 37 15.67 -6.02 -6.66
CA SER A 37 17.10 -5.93 -6.30
C SER A 37 17.85 -7.18 -6.80
N PRO A 38 19.19 -7.21 -6.75
CA PRO A 38 19.96 -8.42 -7.07
C PRO A 38 19.65 -9.63 -6.16
N GLY A 39 20.07 -10.82 -6.60
CA GLY A 39 20.04 -12.03 -5.76
C GLY A 39 20.91 -11.86 -4.52
N GLY A 40 20.42 -12.30 -3.36
CA GLY A 40 21.15 -12.20 -2.08
C GLY A 40 21.03 -10.85 -1.36
N ALA A 41 20.43 -9.82 -1.96
CA ALA A 41 20.27 -8.48 -1.34
C ALA A 41 19.15 -8.39 -0.27
N GLY A 42 18.57 -9.52 0.16
CA GLY A 42 17.64 -9.54 1.29
C GLY A 42 16.16 -9.26 1.01
N LYS A 43 15.69 -9.25 -0.26
CA LYS A 43 14.26 -9.01 -0.59
C LYS A 43 13.29 -9.89 0.19
N SER A 44 13.62 -11.17 0.33
CA SER A 44 12.76 -12.12 1.06
C SER A 44 12.62 -11.75 2.53
N MET A 45 13.70 -11.26 3.15
CA MET A 45 13.68 -10.81 4.54
C MET A 45 12.87 -9.51 4.67
N LEU A 46 13.12 -8.54 3.79
CA LEU A 46 12.37 -7.28 3.78
C LEU A 46 10.87 -7.53 3.56
N ALA A 47 10.52 -8.38 2.58
CA ALA A 47 9.13 -8.76 2.32
C ALA A 47 8.48 -9.44 3.52
N LEU A 48 9.21 -10.31 4.23
CA LEU A 48 8.72 -10.97 5.44
C LEU A 48 8.49 -9.98 6.59
N GLN A 49 9.43 -9.06 6.82
CA GLN A 49 9.31 -8.05 7.88
C GLN A 49 8.13 -7.11 7.61
N LEU A 50 7.98 -6.62 6.38
CA LEU A 50 6.84 -5.80 5.98
C LEU A 50 5.51 -6.57 6.13
N ALA A 51 5.47 -7.84 5.73
CA ALA A 51 4.27 -8.66 5.90
C ALA A 51 3.92 -8.88 7.38
N ALA A 52 4.92 -9.08 8.24
CA ALA A 52 4.71 -9.23 9.69
C ALA A 52 4.21 -7.93 10.32
N GLN A 53 4.70 -6.77 9.89
CA GLN A 53 4.23 -5.46 10.34
C GLN A 53 2.77 -5.22 9.96
N ILE A 54 2.40 -5.46 8.69
CA ILE A 54 1.01 -5.37 8.21
C ILE A 54 0.10 -6.38 8.95
N ALA A 55 0.64 -7.51 9.39
CA ALA A 55 -0.11 -8.47 10.22
C ALA A 55 -0.32 -8.00 11.68
N GLY A 56 0.12 -6.80 12.06
CA GLY A 56 0.04 -6.24 13.41
C GLY A 56 1.32 -6.39 14.25
N GLY A 57 2.43 -6.78 13.62
CA GLY A 57 3.75 -6.78 14.24
C GLY A 57 4.32 -5.36 14.43
N PRO A 58 5.39 -5.20 15.21
CA PRO A 58 6.02 -3.90 15.42
C PRO A 58 6.70 -3.36 14.15
N ASP A 59 6.72 -2.03 14.00
CA ASP A 59 7.50 -1.35 12.95
C ASP A 59 9.00 -1.37 13.27
N LEU A 60 9.66 -2.47 12.91
CA LEU A 60 11.11 -2.64 13.12
C LEU A 60 11.96 -1.91 12.08
N LEU A 61 11.35 -1.48 10.96
CA LEU A 61 12.05 -0.89 9.83
C LEU A 61 11.89 0.64 9.79
N GLU A 62 11.10 1.19 10.70
CA GLU A 62 10.74 2.61 10.76
C GLU A 62 10.17 3.11 9.42
N VAL A 63 9.41 2.23 8.75
CA VAL A 63 8.77 2.55 7.46
C VAL A 63 7.45 3.31 7.64
N GLY A 64 6.98 3.46 8.87
CA GLY A 64 5.75 4.17 9.23
C GLY A 64 4.62 3.24 9.65
N GLU A 65 3.51 3.82 10.12
CA GLU A 65 2.30 3.06 10.41
C GLU A 65 1.70 2.50 9.13
N LEU A 66 1.63 1.18 9.04
CA LEU A 66 1.00 0.43 7.97
C LEU A 66 -0.36 -0.10 8.47
N PRO A 67 -1.36 -0.25 7.58
CA PRO A 67 -2.71 -0.67 7.96
C PRO A 67 -2.78 -2.09 8.52
#